data_AF-A0AA43M3T5-F1
#
_entry.id   AF-A0AA43M3T5-F1
#
_cell.length_a   1.000
_cell.length_b   1.000
_cell.length_c   1.000
_cell.angle_alpha   90.00
_cell.angle_beta   90.00
_cell.angle_gamma   90.00
#
_symmetry.space_group_name_H-M   'P 1'
#
loop_
_entity.id
_entity.type
_entity.pdbx_description
1 polymer ?
#
loop_
_entity_poly.entity_id
_entity_poly.type
_entity_poly.pdbx_seq_one_letter_code
_entity_poly.pdbx_strand_id
1 'polypeptide(L)'
;MPPAFFKESIDRVRQKMKAASYSDVELHITEWNFSLYDRNLLHDTMFMAPFVIYQTMNTLGDVEAMAYWSFTDVFEESVVPASPFYGGFGLINRDGLKKPGYYAFELMQKLGDELLMQGDGYACTRKSDRSLQFLFYHYVHVDQLFASGDW
;
A
#
# COMPACT_ATOMS: atom_id res chain seq x y z
N MET A 1 13.29 3.33 4.48
CA MET A 1 12.77 3.72 3.14
C MET A 1 12.01 5.02 3.32
N PRO A 2 12.33 6.14 2.65
CA PRO A 2 11.64 7.41 2.88
C PRO A 2 10.15 7.36 2.48
N PRO A 3 9.29 8.26 3.00
CA PRO A 3 7.86 8.30 2.68
C PRO A 3 7.55 8.37 1.18
N ALA A 4 8.36 9.14 0.43
CA ALA A 4 8.20 9.41 -1.00
C ALA A 4 8.75 8.29 -1.91
N PHE A 5 9.33 7.22 -1.34
CA PHE A 5 10.06 6.21 -2.10
C PHE A 5 9.28 5.62 -3.28
N PHE A 6 7.99 5.29 -3.10
CA PHE A 6 7.18 4.68 -4.16
C PHE A 6 6.93 5.66 -5.30
N LYS A 7 6.50 6.88 -4.96
CA LYS A 7 6.26 7.94 -5.95
C LYS A 7 7.53 8.26 -6.76
N GLU A 8 8.65 8.49 -6.08
CA GLU A 8 9.94 8.76 -6.74
C GLU A 8 10.42 7.58 -7.60
N SER A 9 10.16 6.35 -7.16
CA SER A 9 10.53 5.15 -7.91
C SER A 9 9.68 4.97 -9.16
N ILE A 10 8.37 5.21 -9.07
CA ILE A 10 7.45 5.21 -10.22
C ILE A 10 7.84 6.30 -11.22
N ASP A 11 8.10 7.51 -10.75
CA ASP A 11 8.52 8.63 -11.59
C ASP A 11 9.82 8.29 -12.35
N ARG A 12 10.79 7.69 -11.65
CA ARG A 12 12.05 7.22 -12.27
C ARG A 12 11.82 6.14 -13.33
N VAL A 13 10.89 5.21 -13.10
CA VAL A 13 10.54 4.17 -14.10
C VAL A 13 9.86 4.80 -15.31
N ARG A 14 8.87 5.68 -15.10
CA ARG A 14 8.19 6.41 -16.18
C ARG A 14 9.15 7.24 -17.03
N GLN A 15 10.11 7.93 -16.40
CA GLN A 15 11.16 8.67 -17.10
C GLN A 15 12.00 7.75 -18.01
N LYS A 16 12.38 6.56 -17.52
CA LYS A 16 13.13 5.57 -18.32
C LYS A 16 12.29 5.02 -19.47
N MET A 17 11.00 4.72 -19.24
CA MET A 17 10.09 4.26 -20.29
C MET A 17 9.97 5.32 -21.39
N LYS A 18 9.79 6.59 -21.02
CA LYS A 18 9.73 7.71 -21.96
C LYS A 18 11.02 7.84 -22.79
N ALA A 19 12.18 7.76 -22.14
CA ALA A 19 13.48 7.83 -22.83
C ALA A 19 13.70 6.67 -23.81
N ALA A 20 13.09 5.52 -23.53
CA ALA A 20 13.13 4.32 -24.38
C ALA A 20 11.97 4.23 -25.39
N SER A 21 11.17 5.29 -25.58
CA SER A 21 10.01 5.33 -26.48
C SER A 21 8.87 4.35 -26.13
N TYR A 22 8.70 4.05 -24.84
CA TYR A 22 7.61 3.23 -24.28
C TYR A 22 6.60 4.05 -23.46
N SER A 23 6.37 5.31 -23.84
CA SER A 23 5.47 6.21 -23.08
C SER A 23 4.03 5.70 -22.98
N ASP A 24 3.56 5.00 -24.01
CA ASP A 24 2.17 4.50 -24.11
C ASP A 24 2.01 3.09 -23.53
N VAL A 25 3.08 2.49 -23.01
CA VAL A 25 3.03 1.16 -22.39
C VAL A 25 2.51 1.29 -20.95
N GLU A 26 1.56 0.42 -20.59
CA GLU A 26 1.04 0.34 -19.23
C GLU A 26 2.15 -0.01 -18.23
N LEU A 27 2.13 0.65 -17.07
CA LEU A 27 3.03 0.34 -15.97
C LEU A 27 2.25 -0.35 -14.87
N HIS A 28 2.57 -1.63 -14.67
CA HIS A 28 2.02 -2.45 -13.60
C HIS A 28 3.10 -2.68 -12.54
N ILE A 29 2.83 -2.25 -11.30
CA ILE A 29 3.68 -2.59 -10.16
C ILE A 29 3.20 -3.94 -9.62
N THR A 30 3.90 -5.00 -10.01
CA THR A 30 3.46 -6.38 -9.75
C THR A 30 3.63 -6.83 -8.30
N GLU A 31 4.49 -6.16 -7.54
CA GLU A 31 4.71 -6.42 -6.11
C GLU A 31 5.06 -5.12 -5.39
N TRP A 32 4.41 -4.86 -4.25
CA TRP A 32 4.82 -3.81 -3.31
C TRP A 32 4.36 -4.12 -1.88
N ASN A 33 5.16 -3.72 -0.90
CA ASN A 33 4.86 -3.74 0.54
C ASN A 33 5.84 -2.76 1.26
N PHE A 34 5.63 -2.49 2.54
CA PHE A 34 6.53 -1.66 3.35
C PHE A 34 7.94 -2.28 3.46
N SER A 35 8.02 -3.61 3.61
CA SER A 35 9.28 -4.35 3.70
C SER A 35 9.27 -5.54 2.76
N LEU A 36 10.44 -5.90 2.25
CA LEU A 36 10.68 -7.15 1.52
C LEU A 36 11.04 -8.31 2.46
N TYR A 37 11.07 -8.06 3.78
CA TYR A 37 11.35 -9.08 4.77
C TYR A 37 10.04 -9.63 5.34
N ASP A 38 9.80 -10.92 5.11
CA ASP A 38 8.57 -11.64 5.49
C ASP A 38 8.45 -11.92 6.99
N ARG A 39 9.33 -11.34 7.82
CA ARG A 39 9.23 -11.32 9.30
C ARG A 39 9.22 -9.91 9.88
N ASN A 40 8.95 -8.89 9.06
CA ASN A 40 8.83 -7.53 9.57
C ASN A 40 7.49 -7.38 10.31
N LEU A 41 7.55 -7.30 11.64
CA LEU A 41 6.37 -7.22 12.49
C LEU A 41 5.44 -6.05 12.17
N LEU A 42 5.94 -4.99 11.51
CA LEU A 42 5.08 -3.89 11.06
C LEU A 42 3.94 -4.35 10.17
N HIS A 43 4.13 -5.40 9.36
CA HIS A 43 3.08 -5.96 8.50
C HIS A 43 1.80 -6.35 9.27
N ASP A 44 1.92 -6.65 10.56
CA ASP A 44 0.80 -7.05 11.42
C ASP A 44 0.19 -5.90 12.22
N THR A 45 0.76 -4.69 12.14
CA THR A 45 0.36 -3.55 12.99
C THR A 45 -0.60 -2.58 12.30
N MET A 46 -1.19 -1.70 13.11
CA MET A 46 -2.07 -0.63 12.63
C MET A 46 -1.38 0.36 11.67
N PHE A 47 -0.05 0.39 11.63
CA PHE A 47 0.72 1.20 10.68
C PHE A 47 0.38 0.88 9.22
N MET A 48 0.07 -0.38 8.91
CA MET A 48 -0.13 -0.81 7.52
C MET A 48 -1.38 -0.23 6.88
N ALA A 49 -2.44 0.05 7.65
CA ALA A 49 -3.66 0.62 7.09
C ALA A 49 -3.44 2.03 6.47
N PRO A 50 -2.96 3.04 7.22
CA PRO A 50 -2.67 4.35 6.65
C PRO A 50 -1.48 4.34 5.70
N PHE A 51 -0.51 3.44 5.86
CA PHE A 51 0.58 3.26 4.89
C PHE A 51 0.03 2.87 3.51
N VAL A 52 -0.81 1.83 3.44
CA VAL A 52 -1.39 1.37 2.17
C VAL A 52 -2.20 2.49 1.52
N ILE A 53 -3.09 3.14 2.28
CA ILE A 53 -3.92 4.25 1.78
C ILE A 53 -3.03 5.39 1.26
N TYR A 54 -2.04 5.82 2.05
CA TYR A 54 -1.15 6.92 1.68
C TYR A 54 -0.40 6.63 0.38
N GLN A 55 0.16 5.43 0.24
CA GLN A 55 0.90 5.09 -0.98
C GLN A 55 -0.03 5.03 -2.19
N THR A 56 -1.20 4.39 -2.08
CA THR A 56 -2.18 4.33 -3.17
C THR A 56 -2.66 5.72 -3.60
N MET A 57 -2.95 6.63 -2.67
CA MET A 57 -3.40 7.98 -2.99
C MET A 57 -2.29 8.82 -3.65
N ASN A 58 -1.03 8.68 -3.20
CA ASN A 58 0.09 9.45 -3.76
C ASN A 58 0.57 8.96 -5.13
N THR A 59 0.17 7.77 -5.56
CA THR A 59 0.53 7.20 -6.86
C THR A 59 -0.67 7.04 -7.79
N LEU A 60 -1.82 7.60 -7.41
CA LEU A 60 -3.06 7.48 -8.16
C LEU A 60 -2.90 8.16 -9.54
N GLY A 61 -3.13 7.38 -10.61
CA GLY A 61 -2.99 7.84 -12.00
C GLY A 61 -1.58 7.73 -12.57
N ASP A 62 -0.56 7.36 -11.77
CA ASP A 62 0.81 7.18 -12.27
C ASP A 62 1.07 5.79 -12.84
N VAL A 63 0.25 4.80 -12.45
CA VAL A 63 0.37 3.37 -12.77
C VAL A 63 -1.00 2.79 -13.06
N GLU A 64 -1.05 1.73 -13.86
CA GLU A 64 -2.30 1.04 -14.21
C GLU A 64 -2.77 0.15 -13.05
N ALA A 65 -1.82 -0.57 -12.43
CA ALA A 65 -2.11 -1.43 -11.28
C ALA A 65 -0.94 -1.45 -10.29
N MET A 66 -1.29 -1.68 -9.02
CA MET A 66 -0.34 -1.99 -7.95
C MET A 66 -0.82 -3.22 -7.17
N ALA A 67 -0.14 -4.35 -7.37
CA ALA A 67 -0.45 -5.60 -6.70
C ALA A 67 0.26 -5.67 -5.35
N TYR A 68 -0.51 -5.51 -4.27
CA TYR A 68 0.00 -5.61 -2.90
C TYR A 68 0.52 -7.03 -2.65
N TRP A 69 1.77 -7.13 -2.24
CA TRP A 69 2.40 -8.40 -1.89
C TRP A 69 2.29 -8.59 -0.39
N SER A 70 1.38 -9.41 0.14
CA SER A 70 0.53 -10.36 -0.56
C SER A 70 -0.88 -10.41 0.02
N PHE A 71 -1.77 -11.18 -0.61
CA PHE A 71 -3.14 -11.35 -0.13
C PHE A 71 -3.22 -12.14 1.20
N THR A 72 -2.31 -13.09 1.45
CA THR A 72 -2.40 -14.00 2.61
C THR A 72 -1.02 -14.44 3.13
N ASP A 73 -0.97 -14.74 4.43
CA ASP A 73 0.18 -15.36 5.10
C ASP A 73 0.34 -16.87 4.80
N VAL A 74 -0.52 -17.46 3.97
CA VAL A 74 -0.23 -18.79 3.39
C VAL A 74 0.92 -18.61 2.39
N PHE A 75 2.15 -18.71 2.89
CA PHE A 75 3.35 -18.26 2.22
C PHE A 75 4.59 -19.02 2.70
N GLU A 76 5.50 -19.42 1.81
CA GLU A 76 6.59 -20.36 2.13
C GLU A 76 7.98 -19.97 1.58
N GLU A 77 8.25 -18.68 1.32
CA GLU A 77 9.62 -18.25 0.96
C GLU A 77 10.64 -18.48 2.10
N SER A 78 10.17 -18.41 3.35
CA SER A 78 10.95 -18.74 4.55
C SER A 78 10.15 -19.67 5.48
N VAL A 79 10.84 -20.39 6.37
CA VAL A 79 10.22 -21.28 7.37
C VAL A 79 9.20 -20.53 8.22
N VAL A 80 7.94 -20.94 8.14
CA VAL A 80 6.82 -20.22 8.75
C VAL A 80 6.80 -20.42 10.28
N PRO A 81 6.84 -19.34 11.08
CA PRO A 81 6.75 -19.44 12.54
C PRO A 81 5.41 -20.02 13.01
N ALA A 82 5.34 -20.51 14.25
CA ALA A 82 4.07 -20.99 14.82
C ALA A 82 3.10 -19.85 15.21
N SER A 83 3.61 -18.64 15.45
CA SER A 83 2.79 -17.49 15.86
C SER A 83 1.77 -17.11 14.79
N PRO A 84 0.52 -16.73 15.14
CA PRO A 84 -0.47 -16.26 14.16
C PRO A 84 -0.14 -14.90 13.55
N PHE A 85 0.72 -14.12 14.23
CA PHE A 85 1.29 -12.85 13.77
C PHE A 85 2.80 -12.93 13.90
N TYR A 86 3.50 -12.83 12.78
CA TYR A 86 4.94 -13.04 12.70
C TYR A 86 5.63 -12.11 11.70
N GLY A 87 4.93 -11.08 11.23
CA GLY A 87 5.40 -10.14 10.21
C GLY A 87 5.27 -10.66 8.77
N GLY A 88 4.36 -11.62 8.54
CA GLY A 88 4.07 -12.12 7.21
C GLY A 88 3.48 -11.04 6.30
N PHE A 89 3.72 -11.14 5.00
CA PHE A 89 3.29 -10.14 4.01
C PHE A 89 1.76 -9.96 3.89
N GLY A 90 0.99 -10.97 4.30
CA GLY A 90 -0.42 -11.11 3.95
C GLY A 90 -1.33 -10.03 4.53
N LEU A 91 -2.35 -9.65 3.77
CA LEU A 91 -3.51 -8.89 4.29
C LEU A 91 -4.34 -9.72 5.26
N ILE A 92 -4.31 -11.05 5.13
CA ILE A 92 -5.04 -12.01 5.96
C ILE A 92 -4.03 -13.02 6.52
N ASN A 93 -4.08 -13.27 7.83
CA ASN A 93 -3.21 -14.27 8.44
C ASN A 93 -3.64 -15.70 8.06
N ARG A 94 -2.86 -16.71 8.48
CA ARG A 94 -3.12 -18.13 8.15
C ARG A 94 -4.44 -18.68 8.71
N ASP A 95 -4.94 -18.07 9.78
CA ASP A 95 -6.19 -18.45 10.44
C ASP A 95 -7.42 -17.73 9.85
N GLY A 96 -7.22 -16.89 8.82
CA GLY A 96 -8.29 -16.11 8.19
C GLY A 96 -8.57 -14.76 8.87
N LEU A 97 -7.75 -14.33 9.82
CA LEU A 97 -7.88 -13.02 10.46
C LEU A 97 -7.39 -11.91 9.53
N LYS A 98 -8.26 -10.94 9.29
CA LYS A 98 -7.97 -9.73 8.51
C LYS A 98 -7.05 -8.80 9.31
N LYS A 99 -5.87 -8.48 8.77
CA LYS A 99 -4.92 -7.53 9.35
C LYS A 99 -5.31 -6.09 9.03
N PRO A 100 -4.72 -5.07 9.68
CA PRO A 100 -5.04 -3.68 9.40
C PRO A 100 -4.90 -3.28 7.92
N GLY A 101 -3.89 -3.81 7.22
CA GLY A 101 -3.74 -3.60 5.77
C GLY A 101 -4.95 -4.03 4.94
N TYR A 102 -5.66 -5.10 5.32
CA TYR A 102 -6.89 -5.53 4.64
C TYR A 102 -7.95 -4.43 4.65
N TYR A 103 -8.12 -3.79 5.80
CA TYR A 103 -9.14 -2.76 5.98
C TYR A 103 -8.83 -1.49 5.17
N ALA A 104 -7.58 -1.23 4.80
CA ALA A 104 -7.26 -0.17 3.85
C ALA A 104 -7.94 -0.40 2.49
N PHE A 105 -7.84 -1.61 1.95
CA PHE A 105 -8.51 -1.99 0.70
C PHE A 105 -10.04 -1.97 0.85
N GLU A 106 -10.57 -2.48 1.97
CA GLU A 106 -12.03 -2.45 2.23
C GLU A 106 -12.57 -1.02 2.32
N LEU A 107 -11.83 -0.09 2.91
CA LEU A 107 -12.21 1.32 2.97
C LEU A 107 -12.11 2.00 1.61
N MET A 108 -11.02 1.77 0.87
CA MET A 108 -10.85 2.34 -0.47
C MET A 108 -11.88 1.80 -1.46
N GLN A 109 -12.31 0.53 -1.35
CA GLN A 109 -13.41 -0.02 -2.16
C GLN A 109 -14.76 0.70 -1.95
N LYS A 110 -14.94 1.41 -0.83
CA LYS A 110 -16.18 2.14 -0.58
C LYS A 110 -16.25 3.46 -1.34
N LEU A 111 -15.12 3.97 -1.83
CA LEU A 111 -15.02 5.23 -2.57
C LEU A 111 -15.82 5.17 -3.89
N GLY A 112 -16.13 6.35 -4.41
CA GLY A 112 -16.70 6.54 -5.73
C GLY A 112 -15.66 6.52 -6.85
N ASP A 113 -16.15 6.51 -8.07
CA ASP A 113 -15.38 6.52 -9.32
C ASP A 113 -14.92 7.92 -9.73
N GLU A 114 -15.53 8.97 -9.19
CA GLU A 114 -15.12 10.36 -9.44
C GLU A 114 -14.40 10.96 -8.23
N LEU A 115 -13.11 11.29 -8.40
CA LEU A 115 -12.33 12.02 -7.40
C LEU A 115 -12.66 13.51 -7.44
N LEU A 116 -13.16 14.05 -6.32
CA LEU A 116 -13.52 15.47 -6.21
C LEU A 116 -12.42 16.32 -5.60
N MET A 117 -11.78 15.80 -4.55
CA MET A 117 -10.66 16.46 -3.88
C MET A 117 -9.82 15.42 -3.14
N GLN A 118 -8.53 15.69 -3.04
CA GLN A 118 -7.60 14.94 -2.19
C GLN A 118 -6.55 15.90 -1.65
N GLY A 119 -5.95 15.54 -0.52
CA GLY A 119 -4.86 16.27 0.09
C GLY A 119 -4.16 15.42 1.13
N ASP A 120 -3.36 16.08 1.97
CA ASP A 120 -2.64 15.37 3.03
C ASP A 120 -3.62 14.82 4.07
N GLY A 121 -3.77 13.49 4.08
CA GLY A 121 -4.62 12.75 5.01
C GLY A 121 -6.11 12.69 4.67
N TYR A 122 -6.53 13.09 3.46
CA TYR A 122 -7.94 12.97 3.07
C TYR A 122 -8.18 12.80 1.57
N ALA A 123 -9.30 12.16 1.23
CA ALA A 123 -9.87 12.12 -0.12
C ALA A 123 -11.41 12.20 -0.05
N CYS A 124 -12.01 12.86 -1.03
CA CYS A 124 -13.45 12.89 -1.25
C CYS A 124 -13.77 12.45 -2.67
N THR A 125 -14.68 11.51 -2.78
CA THR A 125 -15.14 10.94 -4.05
C THR A 125 -16.66 11.01 -4.15
N ARG A 126 -17.18 10.88 -5.36
CA ARG A 126 -18.61 10.82 -5.65
C ARG A 126 -18.91 9.54 -6.42
N LYS A 127 -20.01 8.89 -6.04
CA LYS A 127 -20.59 7.76 -6.79
C LYS A 127 -21.58 8.23 -7.85
N SER A 128 -21.94 7.31 -8.75
CA SER A 128 -22.97 7.51 -9.77
C SER A 128 -24.33 7.96 -9.24
N ASP A 129 -24.69 7.57 -8.01
CA ASP A 129 -25.93 8.01 -7.32
C ASP A 129 -25.81 9.40 -6.66
N ARG A 130 -24.69 10.09 -6.88
CA ARG A 130 -24.31 11.39 -6.31
C ARG A 130 -24.02 11.39 -4.80
N SER A 131 -23.99 10.23 -4.15
CA SER A 131 -23.52 10.14 -2.77
C SER A 131 -22.03 10.50 -2.68
N LEU A 132 -21.64 11.16 -1.59
CA LEU A 132 -20.26 11.54 -1.31
C LEU A 132 -19.62 10.56 -0.34
N GLN A 133 -18.36 10.20 -0.60
CA GLN A 133 -17.56 9.39 0.31
C GLN A 133 -16.29 10.14 0.69
N PHE A 134 -16.05 10.20 2.00
CA PHE A 134 -14.86 10.81 2.59
C PHE A 134 -13.99 9.72 3.19
N LEU A 135 -12.72 9.69 2.81
CA LEU A 135 -11.69 8.89 3.45
C LEU A 135 -10.75 9.83 4.18
N PHE A 136 -10.53 9.57 5.47
CA PHE A 136 -9.53 10.26 6.28
C PHE A 136 -8.51 9.23 6.76
N TYR A 137 -7.24 9.59 6.70
CA TYR A 137 -6.15 8.74 7.14
C TYR A 137 -5.01 9.59 7.71
N HIS A 138 -4.27 9.03 8.66
CA HIS A 138 -3.13 9.69 9.27
C HIS A 138 -1.90 8.78 9.16
N TYR A 139 -1.11 9.01 8.12
CA TYR A 139 0.12 8.27 7.91
C TYR A 139 1.28 8.99 8.58
N VAL A 140 1.88 8.31 9.57
CA VAL A 140 3.11 8.75 10.22
C VAL A 140 4.17 7.74 9.85
N HIS A 141 5.19 8.20 9.13
CA HIS A 141 6.29 7.33 8.74
C HIS A 141 7.12 6.92 9.96
N VAL A 142 7.75 5.75 9.89
CA VAL A 142 8.68 5.29 10.92
C VAL A 142 9.81 6.32 11.09
N ASP A 143 10.23 6.53 12.33
CA ASP A 143 11.33 7.44 12.60
C ASP A 143 12.69 6.80 12.27
N GLN A 144 13.74 7.61 12.38
CA GLN A 144 15.10 7.16 12.12
C GLN A 144 15.58 6.13 13.14
N LEU A 145 15.08 6.17 14.38
CA LEU A 145 15.47 5.28 15.45
C LEU A 145 14.99 3.85 15.13
N PHE A 146 13.70 3.71 14.83
CA PHE A 146 13.10 2.47 14.34
C PHE A 146 13.82 1.96 13.08
N ALA A 147 14.07 2.83 12.11
CA ALA A 147 14.74 2.44 10.87
C ALA A 147 16.19 1.95 11.07
N SER A 148 16.81 2.29 12.20
CA SER A 148 18.22 1.98 12.49
C SER A 148 18.45 0.66 13.23
N GLY A 149 17.38 -0.05 13.64
CA GLY A 149 17.56 -1.32 14.38
C GLY A 149 16.96 -1.36 15.77
N ASP A 150 16.36 -0.28 16.24
CA ASP A 150 15.79 -0.21 17.59
C ASP A 150 14.37 -0.81 17.59
N TRP A 151 14.30 -2.14 17.49
CA TRP A 151 13.07 -2.94 17.49
C TRP A 151 13.05 -4.01 18.58
#